data_AF-A0A9D2UV60-F1
#
_entry.id   AF-A0A9D2UV60-F1
#
_cell.length_a   1.000
_cell.length_b   1.000
_cell.length_c   1.000
_cell.angle_alpha   90.00
_cell.angle_beta   90.00
_cell.angle_gamma   90.00
#
_symmetry.space_group_name_H-M   'P 1'
#
loop_
_entity.id
_entity.type
_entity.pdbx_description
1 polymer ?
#
loop_
_entity_poly.entity_id
_entity_poly.type
_entity_poly.pdbx_seq_one_letter_code
_entity_poly.pdbx_strand_id
1 'polypeptide(L)'
;MLQQDYLMRLIMQFVRGLRRSLEHGMVDPTEAAESVEDAISQALDMDAGVVLGLNPESFASILSVSGTDPRVAEYLVRGLLLEAYYLDQAGSGQVAELRRGQAHALAQAFGVDAPEGDGVLTEEDLDRMEQELDV
;
A
#
# COMPACT_ATOMS: atom_id res chain seq x y z
N MET A 1 9.97 23.40 1.52
CA MET A 1 9.63 23.33 2.96
C MET A 1 8.19 22.84 3.15
N LEU A 2 7.12 23.57 2.78
CA LEU A 2 5.73 23.10 3.01
C LEU A 2 5.34 21.77 2.33
N GLN A 3 5.73 21.55 1.06
CA GLN A 3 5.33 20.33 0.32
C GLN A 3 6.05 19.07 0.81
N GLN A 4 7.29 19.21 1.27
CA GLN A 4 8.09 18.12 1.82
C GLN A 4 7.57 17.68 3.20
N ASP A 5 7.16 18.64 4.03
CA ASP A 5 6.56 18.37 5.34
C ASP A 5 5.18 17.70 5.22
N TYR A 6 4.42 18.06 4.19
CA TYR A 6 3.12 17.43 3.89
C TYR A 6 3.30 15.99 3.40
N LEU A 7 4.22 15.77 2.44
CA LEU A 7 4.54 14.44 1.93
C LEU A 7 5.00 13.53 3.06
N MET A 8 5.90 14.01 3.92
CA MET A 8 6.38 13.22 5.05
C MET A 8 5.28 12.87 6.04
N ARG A 9 4.35 13.78 6.27
CA ARG A 9 3.19 13.50 7.10
C ARG A 9 2.31 12.39 6.51
N LEU A 10 2.07 12.41 5.21
CA LEU A 10 1.27 11.38 4.52
C LEU A 10 1.94 10.02 4.61
N ILE A 11 3.25 9.94 4.32
CA ILE A 11 4.00 8.68 4.40
C ILE A 11 3.96 8.14 5.84
N MET A 12 4.21 8.97 6.86
CA MET A 12 4.12 8.54 8.25
C MET A 12 2.72 8.09 8.68
N GLN A 13 1.65 8.68 8.12
CA GLN A 13 0.28 8.24 8.39
C GLN A 13 0.02 6.87 7.75
N PHE A 14 0.48 6.68 6.52
CA PHE A 14 0.37 5.42 5.80
C PHE A 14 1.08 4.27 6.52
N VAL A 15 2.35 4.46 6.87
CA VAL A 15 3.16 3.45 7.60
C VAL A 15 2.52 3.06 8.93
N ARG A 16 1.99 4.04 9.67
CA ARG A 16 1.25 3.77 10.93
C ARG A 16 -0.04 2.97 10.71
N GLY A 17 -0.74 3.21 9.60
CA GLY A 17 -1.91 2.42 9.20
C GLY A 17 -1.53 0.96 8.94
N LEU A 18 -0.44 0.74 8.20
CA LEU A 18 0.09 -0.61 7.95
C LEU A 18 0.49 -1.32 9.25
N ARG A 19 1.14 -0.61 10.19
CA ARG A 19 1.52 -1.17 11.50
C ARG A 19 0.32 -1.65 12.28
N ARG A 20 -0.71 -0.81 12.37
CA ARG A 20 -1.97 -1.15 13.05
C ARG A 20 -2.61 -2.41 12.44
N SER A 21 -2.56 -2.52 11.11
CA SER A 21 -3.08 -3.69 10.41
C SER A 21 -2.27 -4.96 10.72
N LEU A 22 -0.93 -4.89 10.75
CA LEU A 22 -0.09 -6.03 11.15
C LEU A 22 -0.35 -6.50 12.59
N GLU A 23 -0.46 -5.56 13.54
CA GLU A 23 -0.70 -5.88 14.95
C GLU A 23 -2.01 -6.68 15.17
N HIS A 24 -3.01 -6.48 14.31
CA HIS A 24 -4.34 -7.08 14.47
C HIS A 24 -4.68 -8.11 13.39
N GLY A 25 -3.88 -8.23 12.33
CA GLY A 25 -4.31 -8.90 11.11
C GLY A 25 -4.38 -10.43 11.16
N MET A 26 -3.76 -11.04 12.16
CA MET A 26 -3.90 -12.48 12.43
C MET A 26 -5.17 -12.82 13.23
N VAL A 27 -5.86 -11.81 13.78
CA VAL A 27 -7.10 -12.00 14.57
C VAL A 27 -8.33 -11.90 13.67
N ASP A 28 -8.38 -10.90 12.78
CA ASP A 28 -9.44 -10.71 11.79
C ASP A 28 -8.84 -10.21 10.46
N PRO A 29 -8.63 -11.10 9.48
CA PRO A 29 -8.09 -10.72 8.18
C PRO A 29 -8.98 -9.74 7.40
N THR A 30 -10.29 -9.70 7.66
CA THR A 30 -11.19 -8.76 6.98
C THR A 30 -10.93 -7.34 7.48
N GLU A 31 -10.93 -7.16 8.81
CA GLU A 31 -10.61 -5.87 9.43
C GLU A 31 -9.18 -5.40 9.06
N ALA A 32 -8.24 -6.35 8.95
CA ALA A 32 -6.88 -6.06 8.54
C ALA A 32 -6.80 -5.51 7.11
N ALA A 33 -7.52 -6.12 6.16
CA ALA A 33 -7.60 -5.67 4.78
C ALA A 33 -8.24 -4.28 4.69
N GLU A 34 -9.37 -4.07 5.38
CA GLU A 34 -10.05 -2.76 5.46
C GLU A 34 -9.12 -1.67 6.03
N SER A 35 -8.34 -1.99 7.06
CA SER A 35 -7.38 -1.04 7.64
C SER A 35 -6.25 -0.67 6.67
N VAL A 36 -5.83 -1.58 5.79
CA VAL A 36 -4.82 -1.27 4.75
C VAL A 36 -5.45 -0.45 3.63
N GLU A 37 -6.66 -0.79 3.20
CA GLU A 37 -7.42 -0.04 2.20
C GLU A 37 -7.64 1.41 2.63
N ASP A 38 -8.02 1.63 3.89
CA ASP A 38 -8.19 2.97 4.47
C ASP A 38 -6.87 3.75 4.43
N ALA A 39 -5.75 3.10 4.75
CA ALA A 39 -4.44 3.73 4.69
C ALA A 39 -4.07 4.11 3.25
N ILE A 40 -4.29 3.23 2.28
CA ILE A 40 -4.04 3.49 0.85
C ILE A 40 -4.89 4.67 0.36
N SER A 41 -6.18 4.66 0.68
CA SER A 41 -7.14 5.70 0.30
C SER A 41 -6.74 7.07 0.85
N GLN A 42 -6.33 7.11 2.13
CA GLN A 42 -5.81 8.32 2.78
C GLN A 42 -4.50 8.79 2.14
N ALA A 43 -3.58 7.88 1.80
CA ALA A 43 -2.30 8.23 1.19
C ALA A 43 -2.46 8.80 -0.22
N LEU A 44 -3.47 8.32 -0.97
CA LEU A 44 -3.78 8.76 -2.32
C LEU A 44 -4.71 9.97 -2.38
N ASP A 45 -5.34 10.35 -1.25
CA ASP A 45 -6.47 11.29 -1.21
C ASP A 45 -7.58 10.88 -2.21
N MET A 46 -7.82 9.57 -2.31
CA MET A 46 -8.78 8.95 -3.23
C MET A 46 -9.73 8.03 -2.46
N ASP A 47 -10.98 7.97 -2.89
CA ASP A 47 -11.97 7.05 -2.34
C ASP A 47 -11.59 5.58 -2.64
N ALA A 48 -11.73 4.72 -1.64
CA ALA A 48 -11.42 3.29 -1.72
C ALA A 48 -12.11 2.59 -2.90
N GLY A 49 -13.39 2.87 -3.11
CA GLY A 49 -14.18 2.31 -4.21
C GLY A 49 -13.70 2.78 -5.58
N VAL A 50 -13.18 4.01 -5.67
CA VAL A 50 -12.54 4.52 -6.90
C VAL A 50 -11.24 3.76 -7.16
N VAL A 51 -10.39 3.56 -6.14
CA VAL A 51 -9.13 2.81 -6.29
C VAL A 51 -9.40 1.37 -6.71
N LEU A 52 -10.36 0.69 -6.08
CA LEU A 52 -10.78 -0.67 -6.44
C LEU A 52 -11.42 -0.76 -7.84
N GLY A 53 -12.02 0.32 -8.32
CA GLY A 53 -12.61 0.37 -9.67
C GLY A 53 -11.57 0.43 -10.79
N LEU A 54 -10.31 0.73 -10.48
CA LEU A 54 -9.25 0.87 -11.47
C LEU A 54 -8.61 -0.48 -11.79
N ASN A 55 -8.47 -0.80 -13.08
CA ASN A 55 -7.60 -1.90 -13.49
C ASN A 55 -6.12 -1.57 -13.18
N PRO A 56 -5.25 -2.59 -13.11
CA PRO A 56 -3.84 -2.41 -12.77
C PRO A 56 -3.12 -1.30 -13.55
N GLU A 57 -3.27 -1.29 -14.87
CA GLU A 57 -2.57 -0.35 -15.74
C GLU A 57 -3.08 1.09 -15.56
N SER A 58 -4.40 1.26 -15.37
CA SER A 58 -5.00 2.57 -15.13
C SER A 58 -4.59 3.12 -13.76
N PHE A 59 -4.54 2.27 -12.74
CA PHE A 59 -4.06 2.64 -11.41
C PHE A 59 -2.61 3.15 -11.47
N ALA A 60 -1.72 2.39 -12.07
CA ALA A 60 -0.32 2.78 -12.23
C ALA A 60 -0.16 4.06 -13.08
N SER A 61 -0.93 4.19 -14.15
CA SER A 61 -0.90 5.36 -15.04
C SER A 61 -1.33 6.64 -14.33
N ILE A 62 -2.41 6.59 -13.54
CA ILE A 62 -2.90 7.74 -12.77
C ILE A 62 -1.83 8.22 -11.79
N LEU A 63 -1.23 7.30 -11.04
CA LEU A 63 -0.20 7.64 -10.05
C LEU A 63 1.09 8.16 -10.69
N SER A 64 1.47 7.63 -11.86
CA SER A 64 2.60 8.15 -12.63
C SER A 64 2.35 9.58 -13.11
N VAL A 65 1.15 9.87 -13.62
CA VAL A 65 0.78 11.21 -14.13
C VAL A 65 0.60 12.22 -13.01
N SER A 66 0.15 11.82 -11.82
CA SER A 66 0.03 12.71 -10.65
C SER A 66 1.38 13.15 -10.08
N GLY A 67 2.49 12.60 -10.56
CA GLY A 67 3.83 12.92 -10.06
C GLY A 67 4.07 12.39 -8.65
N THR A 68 3.48 11.24 -8.33
CA THR A 68 3.71 10.54 -7.05
C THR A 68 5.20 10.32 -6.83
N ASP A 69 5.68 10.54 -5.61
CA ASP A 69 7.08 10.30 -5.28
C ASP A 69 7.39 8.80 -5.35
N PRO A 70 8.49 8.36 -5.99
CA PRO A 70 8.86 6.95 -6.08
C PRO A 70 8.92 6.22 -4.73
N ARG A 71 9.29 6.90 -3.65
CA ARG A 71 9.29 6.32 -2.29
C ARG A 71 7.87 6.04 -1.80
N VAL A 72 6.92 6.93 -2.10
CA VAL A 72 5.50 6.69 -1.80
C VAL A 72 4.99 5.51 -2.62
N ALA A 73 5.37 5.43 -3.91
CA ALA A 73 4.99 4.31 -4.76
C ALA A 73 5.48 2.98 -4.21
N GLU A 74 6.72 2.91 -3.69
CA GLU A 74 7.24 1.71 -3.03
C GLU A 74 6.39 1.29 -1.83
N TYR A 75 6.01 2.24 -0.96
CA TYR A 75 5.16 1.93 0.17
C TYR A 75 3.76 1.47 -0.25
N LEU A 76 3.18 2.09 -1.27
CA LEU A 76 1.90 1.67 -1.83
C LEU A 76 1.96 0.26 -2.41
N VAL A 77 3.03 -0.10 -3.13
CA VAL A 77 3.25 -1.47 -3.64
C VAL A 77 3.21 -2.47 -2.48
N ARG A 78 3.96 -2.21 -1.41
CA ARG A 78 4.01 -3.11 -0.25
C ARG A 78 2.67 -3.19 0.48
N GLY A 79 1.96 -2.07 0.64
CA GLY A 79 0.62 -2.03 1.23
C GLY A 79 -0.40 -2.83 0.42
N LEU A 80 -0.42 -2.68 -0.91
CA LEU A 80 -1.31 -3.43 -1.80
C LEU A 80 -1.07 -4.95 -1.72
N LEU A 81 0.20 -5.37 -1.59
CA LEU A 81 0.54 -6.79 -1.41
C LEU A 81 0.11 -7.32 -0.04
N LEU A 82 0.26 -6.52 1.02
CA LEU A 82 -0.23 -6.86 2.36
C LEU A 82 -1.76 -6.99 2.39
N GLU A 83 -2.47 -6.04 1.76
CA GLU A 83 -3.93 -6.11 1.62
C GLU A 83 -4.37 -7.35 0.85
N ALA A 84 -3.69 -7.66 -0.26
CA ALA A 84 -3.96 -8.86 -1.05
C ALA A 84 -3.78 -10.14 -0.22
N TYR A 85 -2.76 -10.19 0.63
CA TYR A 85 -2.56 -11.30 1.56
C TYR A 85 -3.76 -11.46 2.51
N TYR A 86 -4.20 -10.39 3.15
CA TYR A 86 -5.35 -10.44 4.05
C TYR A 86 -6.66 -10.79 3.35
N LEU A 87 -6.88 -10.26 2.15
CA LEU A 87 -8.04 -10.59 1.33
C LEU A 87 -8.08 -12.07 0.97
N ASP A 88 -6.94 -12.70 0.68
CA ASP A 88 -6.86 -14.15 0.46
C ASP A 88 -7.23 -14.94 1.73
N GLN A 89 -6.70 -14.54 2.88
CA GLN A 89 -7.04 -15.17 4.17
C GLN A 89 -8.53 -15.00 4.52
N ALA A 90 -9.14 -13.88 4.11
CA ALA A 90 -10.57 -13.61 4.26
C ALA A 90 -11.46 -14.33 3.21
N GLY A 91 -10.88 -15.02 2.22
CA GLY A 91 -11.62 -15.70 1.15
C GLY A 91 -12.03 -14.81 -0.02
N SER A 92 -11.53 -13.58 -0.09
CA SER A 92 -11.81 -12.56 -1.12
C SER A 92 -10.80 -12.60 -2.28
N GLY A 93 -10.49 -13.79 -2.79
CA GLY A 93 -9.37 -14.01 -3.72
C GLY A 93 -9.42 -13.23 -5.04
N GLN A 94 -10.62 -12.91 -5.55
CA GLN A 94 -10.74 -12.07 -6.76
C GLN A 94 -10.27 -10.64 -6.52
N VAL A 95 -10.57 -10.08 -5.35
CA VAL A 95 -10.13 -8.74 -4.96
C VAL A 95 -8.63 -8.77 -4.64
N ALA A 96 -8.16 -9.83 -3.98
CA ALA A 96 -6.73 -10.03 -3.74
C ALA A 96 -5.91 -10.04 -5.04
N GLU A 97 -6.40 -10.74 -6.08
CA GLU A 97 -5.72 -10.80 -7.37
C GLU A 97 -5.68 -9.43 -8.07
N LEU A 98 -6.77 -8.66 -7.98
CA LEU A 98 -6.78 -7.28 -8.47
C LEU A 98 -5.73 -6.43 -7.75
N ARG A 99 -5.65 -6.52 -6.42
CA ARG A 99 -4.67 -5.79 -5.61
C ARG A 99 -3.23 -6.16 -5.97
N ARG A 100 -2.94 -7.45 -6.19
CA ARG A 100 -1.64 -7.89 -6.71
C ARG A 100 -1.35 -7.27 -8.07
N GLY A 101 -2.29 -7.33 -9.00
CA GLY A 101 -2.13 -6.71 -10.32
C GLY A 101 -1.78 -5.24 -10.21
N GLN A 102 -2.53 -4.48 -9.41
CA GLN A 102 -2.28 -3.06 -9.14
C GLN A 102 -0.88 -2.82 -8.56
N ALA A 103 -0.44 -3.63 -7.59
CA ALA A 103 0.90 -3.55 -7.01
C ALA A 103 2.00 -3.78 -8.06
N HIS A 104 1.86 -4.82 -8.89
CA HIS A 104 2.86 -5.17 -9.92
C HIS A 104 2.92 -4.13 -11.05
N ALA A 105 1.79 -3.57 -11.45
CA ALA A 105 1.75 -2.50 -12.43
C ALA A 105 2.40 -1.22 -11.89
N LEU A 106 2.14 -0.89 -10.61
CA LEU A 106 2.75 0.26 -9.96
C LEU A 106 4.27 0.09 -9.81
N ALA A 107 4.73 -1.07 -9.36
CA ALA A 107 6.14 -1.41 -9.25
C ALA A 107 6.87 -1.23 -10.59
N GLN A 108 6.30 -1.75 -11.68
CA GLN A 108 6.83 -1.57 -13.03
C GLN A 108 6.87 -0.11 -13.48
N ALA A 109 5.82 0.68 -13.21
CA ALA A 109 5.75 2.07 -13.62
C ALA A 109 6.78 2.96 -12.91
N PHE A 110 7.12 2.64 -11.66
CA PHE A 110 8.04 3.42 -10.83
C PHE A 110 9.45 2.82 -10.73
N GLY A 111 9.69 1.64 -11.32
CA GLY A 111 10.97 0.95 -11.25
C GLY A 111 11.32 0.49 -9.83
N VAL A 112 10.31 0.11 -9.05
CA VAL A 112 10.46 -0.39 -7.68
C VAL A 112 10.52 -1.92 -7.71
N ASP A 113 11.43 -2.50 -6.92
CA ASP A 113 11.46 -3.94 -6.68
C ASP A 113 10.27 -4.33 -5.80
N ALA A 114 9.27 -5.00 -6.39
CA ALA A 114 8.22 -5.63 -5.60
C ALA A 114 8.82 -6.84 -4.86
N PRO A 115 8.48 -7.06 -3.57
CA PRO A 115 8.86 -8.29 -2.87
C PRO A 115 8.49 -9.51 -3.71
N GLU A 116 9.44 -10.40 -3.96
CA GLU A 116 9.16 -11.64 -4.69
C GLU A 116 8.30 -12.59 -3.83
N GLY A 117 7.21 -13.09 -4.41
CA GLY A 117 6.36 -14.14 -3.80
C GLY A 117 5.40 -13.65 -2.71
N ASP A 118 5.10 -14.53 -1.76
CA ASP A 118 4.20 -14.31 -0.62
C ASP A 118 4.84 -13.41 0.45
N GLY A 119 5.88 -12.63 0.13
CA GLY A 119 6.63 -11.79 1.04
C GLY A 119 5.75 -10.70 1.65
N VAL A 120 4.98 -11.08 2.68
CA VAL A 120 4.13 -10.18 3.45
C VAL A 120 5.04 -9.19 4.15
N LEU A 121 4.70 -7.90 4.03
CA LEU A 121 5.31 -6.83 4.81
C LEU A 121 5.37 -7.25 6.29
N THR A 122 6.56 -7.31 6.87
CA THR A 122 6.75 -7.72 8.27
C THR A 122 6.82 -6.53 9.22
N GLU A 123 6.70 -6.76 10.53
CA GLU A 123 6.99 -5.74 11.53
C GLU A 123 8.42 -5.20 11.40
N GLU A 124 9.39 -6.07 11.07
CA GLU A 124 10.79 -5.67 10.84
C GLU A 124 10.93 -4.75 9.61
N ASP A 125 10.16 -5.00 8.55
CA ASP A 125 10.10 -4.11 7.39
C ASP A 125 9.55 -2.74 7.78
N LEU A 126 8.47 -2.70 8.56
CA LEU A 126 7.91 -1.43 9.05
C LEU A 126 8.86 -0.67 9.97
N ASP A 127 9.56 -1.36 10.87
CA ASP A 127 10.55 -0.74 11.75
C ASP A 127 11.71 -0.14 10.95
N ARG A 128 12.18 -0.82 9.90
CA ARG A 128 13.17 -0.26 8.97
C ARG A 128 12.62 0.97 8.26
N MET A 129 11.38 0.91 7.79
CA MET A 129 10.73 2.02 7.10
C MET A 129 10.61 3.25 8.02
N GLU A 130 10.11 3.08 9.25
CA GLU A 130 10.03 4.18 10.22
C GLU A 130 11.40 4.82 10.51
N GLN A 131 12.46 4.01 10.65
CA GLN A 131 13.81 4.52 10.84
C GLN A 131 14.31 5.35 9.66
N GLU A 132 13.94 5.00 8.42
CA GLU A 132 14.30 5.78 7.22
C GLU A 132 13.53 7.11 7.11
N LEU A 133 12.36 7.21 7.75
CA LEU A 133 11.52 8.40 7.76
C LEU A 133 11.84 9.39 8.89
N ASP A 134 12.49 8.92 9.96
CA ASP A 134 12.87 9.72 11.14
C ASP A 134 14.27 10.37 11.03
N VAL A 135 14.89 10.34 9.82
CA VAL A 135 16.21 10.94 9.49
C VAL A 135 16.10 12.32 8.85
#